data_AF-A0A800JJY2-F1
#
_entry.id   AF-A0A800JJY2-F1
#
_cell.length_a   1.000
_cell.length_b   1.000
_cell.length_c   1.000
_cell.angle_alpha   90.00
_cell.angle_beta   90.00
_cell.angle_gamma   90.00
#
_symmetry.space_group_name_H-M   'P 1'
#
loop_
_entity.id
_entity.type
_entity.pdbx_description
1 polymer ?
#
loop_
_entity_poly.entity_id
_entity_poly.type
_entity_poly.pdbx_seq_one_letter_code
_entity_poly.pdbx_strand_id
1 'polypeptide(L)' 'MNHGSNDKAVPQKESEVLVEALKEAGNESIKFTSYKGVGHDSWTRTYSNPEFYKWLYSHGR' A
#
# COMPACT_ATOMS: atom_id res chain seq x y z
N MET A 1 -1.13 2.58 -0.25
CA MET A 1 -0.73 1.52 -1.19
C MET A 1 -0.30 0.30 -0.39
N ASN A 2 -0.90 -0.86 -0.62
CA ASN A 2 -0.57 -2.10 0.08
C ASN A 2 -0.21 -3.18 -0.96
N HIS A 3 0.84 -3.96 -0.72
CA HIS A 3 1.29 -4.99 -1.67
C HIS A 3 1.81 -6.24 -0.95
N GLY A 4 1.66 -7.42 -1.55
CA GLY A 4 2.26 -8.66 -1.04
C GLY A 4 3.65 -8.90 -1.61
N SER A 5 4.66 -9.17 -0.78
CA SER A 5 6.05 -9.29 -1.26
C SER A 5 6.30 -10.51 -2.16
N ASN A 6 5.42 -11.51 -2.09
CA ASN A 6 5.48 -12.74 -2.88
C ASN A 6 4.36 -12.78 -3.94
N ASP A 7 3.79 -11.62 -4.28
CA ASP A 7 2.83 -11.55 -5.38
C ASP A 7 3.52 -11.94 -6.69
N LYS A 8 3.00 -13.01 -7.31
CA LYS A 8 3.47 -13.55 -8.59
C LYS A 8 2.63 -13.08 -9.78
N ALA A 9 1.46 -12.49 -9.52
CA ALA A 9 0.57 -11.96 -10.54
C ALA A 9 0.94 -10.50 -10.87
N VAL A 10 1.21 -9.70 -9.84
CA VAL A 10 1.64 -8.30 -9.98
C VAL A 10 2.95 -8.08 -9.21
N PRO A 11 4.08 -7.84 -9.89
CA PRO A 11 5.35 -7.57 -9.24
C PRO A 11 5.25 -6.37 -8.30
N GLN A 12 5.83 -6.47 -7.10
CA GLN A 12 5.87 -5.36 -6.13
C GLN A 12 6.51 -4.09 -6.70
N LYS A 13 7.42 -4.24 -7.68
CA LYS A 13 8.13 -3.12 -8.29
C LYS A 13 7.18 -2.08 -8.90
N GLU A 14 6.06 -2.51 -9.47
CA GLU A 14 5.05 -1.61 -10.04
C GLU A 14 4.49 -0.64 -8.97
N SER A 15 4.22 -1.18 -7.79
CA SER A 15 3.74 -0.41 -6.63
C SER A 15 4.81 0.52 -6.08
N GLU A 16 6.08 0.11 -6.09
CA GLU A 16 7.21 0.95 -5.66
C GLU A 16 7.41 2.16 -6.57
N VAL A 17 7.36 1.96 -7.90
CA VAL A 17 7.51 3.05 -8.89
C VAL A 17 6.43 4.11 -8.69
N LEU A 18 5.17 3.71 -8.46
CA LEU A 18 4.08 4.65 -8.22
C LEU A 18 4.26 5.43 -6.91
N VAL A 19 4.68 4.74 -5.84
CA VAL A 19 4.91 5.38 -4.54
C VAL A 19 6.07 6.38 -4.62
N GLU A 20 7.13 6.05 -5.34
CA GLU A 20 8.26 6.95 -5.59
C GLU A 20 7.81 8.19 -6.37
N ALA A 21 7.11 8.00 -7.50
CA ALA A 21 6.59 9.10 -8.29
C ALA A 21 5.64 10.04 -7.48
N LEU A 22 4.79 9.47 -6.63
CA LEU A 22 3.91 10.26 -5.76
C LEU A 22 4.70 11.06 -4.71
N LYS A 23 5.75 10.48 -4.13
CA LYS A 23 6.63 11.19 -3.20
C LYS A 23 7.37 12.33 -3.88
N GLU A 24 7.90 12.09 -5.09
CA GLU A 24 8.57 13.11 -5.90
C GLU A 24 7.63 14.25 -6.28
N ALA A 25 6.34 13.96 -6.50
CA ALA A 25 5.30 14.94 -6.74
C ALA A 25 4.88 15.74 -5.48
N GLY A 26 5.52 15.52 -4.33
CA GLY A 26 5.24 16.23 -3.08
C GLY A 26 4.10 15.63 -2.26
N ASN A 27 3.69 14.39 -2.51
CA ASN A 27 2.68 13.73 -1.69
C ASN A 27 3.29 13.26 -0.36
N GLU A 28 2.99 13.98 0.72
CA GLU A 28 3.46 13.64 2.07
C GLU A 28 2.58 12.61 2.79
N SER A 29 1.35 12.38 2.30
CA SER A 29 0.35 11.52 2.94
C SER A 29 0.38 10.07 2.44
N ILE A 30 1.12 9.79 1.37
CA ILE A 30 1.21 8.45 0.78
C ILE A 30 1.86 7.47 1.77
N LYS A 31 1.10 6.45 2.16
CA LYS A 31 1.62 5.30 2.92
C LYS A 31 1.77 4.09 2.03
N PHE A 32 2.95 3.47 2.07
CA PHE A 32 3.22 2.18 1.43
C PHE A 32 3.43 1.11 2.49
N THR A 33 2.74 -0.02 2.37
CA THR A 33 2.91 -1.18 3.25
C THR A 33 3.11 -2.43 2.41
N SER A 34 4.28 -3.04 2.54
CA SER A 34 4.58 -4.34 1.95
C SER A 34 4.38 -5.44 3.00
N TYR A 35 3.53 -6.40 2.69
CA TYR A 35 3.30 -7.56 3.54
C TYR A 35 4.25 -8.70 3.15
N LYS A 36 5.26 -8.92 3.98
CA LYS A 36 6.26 -9.97 3.77
C LYS A 36 5.61 -11.36 3.72
N GLY A 37 5.93 -12.12 2.68
CA GLY A 37 5.46 -13.49 2.47
C GLY A 37 4.00 -13.61 1.98
N VAL A 38 3.31 -12.50 1.77
CA VAL A 38 1.94 -12.50 1.22
C VAL A 38 2.00 -12.53 -0.30
N GLY A 39 1.18 -13.38 -0.90
CA GLY A 39 0.99 -13.45 -2.34
C GLY A 39 0.08 -12.33 -2.84
N HIS A 40 -0.71 -12.63 -3.87
CA HIS A 40 -1.59 -11.64 -4.51
C HIS A 40 -2.65 -11.06 -3.55
N ASP A 41 -3.19 -11.88 -2.64
CA ASP A 41 -4.20 -11.46 -1.65
C ASP A 41 -3.60 -10.65 -0.49
N SER A 42 -3.21 -9.41 -0.80
CA SER A 42 -2.77 -8.41 0.18
C SER A 42 -3.95 -7.60 0.75
N TRP A 43 -5.10 -7.60 0.08
CA TRP A 43 -6.28 -6.85 0.48
C TRP A 43 -6.99 -7.45 1.69
N THR A 44 -7.03 -8.79 1.83
CA THR A 44 -7.65 -9.42 3.02
C THR A 44 -7.00 -8.91 4.31
N ARG A 45 -5.66 -8.82 4.34
CA ARG A 45 -4.93 -8.26 5.50
C ARG A 45 -5.12 -6.77 5.66
N THR A 46 -5.18 -6.04 4.54
CA THR A 46 -5.42 -4.59 4.55
C THR A 46 -6.76 -4.26 5.18
N TYR A 47 -7.84 -4.90 4.73
CA TYR A 47 -9.20 -4.63 5.22
C TYR A 47 -9.46 -5.23 6.60
N SER A 48 -8.67 -6.21 7.03
CA SER A 48 -8.71 -6.73 8.40
C SER A 48 -7.93 -5.86 9.41
N ASN A 49 -7.24 -4.80 8.97
CA ASN A 49 -6.44 -3.94 9.83
C ASN A 49 -7.23 -2.69 10.29
N PRO A 50 -7.59 -2.54 11.58
CA PRO A 50 -8.27 -1.34 12.07
C PRO A 50 -7.51 -0.03 11.83
N GLU A 51 -6.17 -0.06 11.84
CA GLU A 51 -5.34 1.13 11.59
C GLU A 51 -5.46 1.65 10.16
N PHE A 52 -5.81 0.78 9.20
CA PHE A 52 -6.08 1.20 7.82
C PHE A 52 -7.27 2.16 7.78
N TYR A 53 -8.35 1.86 8.50
CA TYR A 53 -9.52 2.72 8.56
C TYR A 53 -9.24 4.03 9.30
N LYS A 54 -8.45 3.99 10.38
CA LYS A 54 -8.04 5.21 11.09
C LYS A 54 -7.27 6.16 10.17
N TRP A 55 -6.31 5.63 9.40
CA TRP A 55 -5.62 6.44 8.40
C TRP A 55 -6.57 6.90 7.30
N LEU A 56 -7.45 6.04 6.78
CA LEU A 56 -8.39 6.44 5.74
C LEU A 56 -9.27 7.62 6.18
N TYR A 57 -9.84 7.53 7.38
CA TYR A 57 -10.71 8.57 7.95
C TYR A 57 -9.96 9.82 8.42
N SER A 58 -8.63 9.80 8.55
CA SER A 58 -7.87 11.00 8.90
C SER A 58 -7.76 11.99 7.74
N HIS A 59 -8.15 11.61 6.52
CA HIS A 59 -8.14 12.49 5.35
C HIS A 59 -9.50 13.16 5.22
N GLY A 60 -9.53 14.47 5.46
CA GLY A 60 -10.64 15.37 5.16
C GLY A 60 -10.17 16.45 4.18
N ARG A 61 -11.11 17.07 3.47
CA ARG A 61 -10.83 18.27 2.67
C ARG A 61 -10.68 19.51 3.53
#